data_AF-A0AA39E4W0-F1
#
_entry.id   AF-A0AA39E4W0-F1
#
_cell.length_a   1.000
_cell.length_b   1.000
_cell.length_c   1.000
_cell.angle_alpha   90.00
_cell.angle_beta   90.00
_cell.angle_gamma   90.00
#
_symmetry.space_group_name_H-M   'P 1'
#
loop_
_entity.id
_entity.type
_entity.pdbx_description
1 polymer ?
#
loop_
_entity_poly.entity_id
_entity_poly.type
_entity_poly.pdbx_seq_one_letter_code
_entity_poly.pdbx_strand_id
1 'polypeptide(L)'
;MAVTPKARDLIDVVFSWSLEDICNQDFYKNKVGKIPGTFQSAEHYFASFVYPLLEETRAQLSLGLELISRAPFAELICIDKVETDEELLYNVRVDYWRNRSAGRCLDPYRTVPGDLVIFADAKLETFSDVQCLGRKTWAFALVTEVRENEIEDDGTTVCFKVRVSKETAEGDGKNKWTFMYFLINITTGERIWNVLHMSGNLNIIKQVLFTDSKVSITL
;
A
#
# COMPACT_ATOMS: atom_id res chain seq x y z
N MET A 1 -2.88 -22.50 24.47
CA MET A 1 -1.85 -21.57 23.96
C MET A 1 -2.55 -20.26 23.65
N ALA A 2 -2.15 -19.17 24.31
CA ALA A 2 -2.67 -17.84 23.95
C ALA A 2 -2.01 -17.45 22.62
N VAL A 3 -2.82 -17.30 21.57
CA VAL A 3 -2.36 -16.69 20.31
C VAL A 3 -2.08 -15.24 20.64
N THR A 4 -0.82 -14.85 20.67
CA THR A 4 -0.44 -13.43 20.74
C THR A 4 -0.97 -12.76 19.48
N PRO A 5 -1.79 -11.69 19.57
CA PRO A 5 -2.30 -11.01 18.40
C PRO A 5 -1.13 -10.56 17.52
N LYS A 6 -1.18 -10.94 16.24
CA LYS A 6 -0.20 -10.50 15.23
C LYS A 6 -0.18 -8.98 15.27
N ALA A 7 1.01 -8.39 15.44
CA ALA A 7 1.16 -6.94 15.39
C ALA A 7 0.65 -6.45 14.03
N ARG A 8 -0.16 -5.38 14.05
CA ARG A 8 -0.78 -4.81 12.86
C ARG A 8 0.30 -4.30 11.91
N ASP A 9 0.34 -4.82 10.68
CA ASP A 9 1.30 -4.38 9.67
C ASP A 9 0.82 -3.07 9.01
N LEU A 10 1.68 -2.43 8.20
CA LEU A 10 1.32 -1.18 7.52
C LEU A 10 0.12 -1.40 6.58
N ILE A 11 0.05 -2.55 5.93
CA ILE A 11 -0.99 -2.91 4.97
C ILE A 11 -2.34 -3.01 5.68
N ASP A 12 -2.38 -3.60 6.87
CA ASP A 12 -3.58 -3.67 7.71
C ASP A 12 -4.08 -2.28 8.11
N VAL A 13 -3.17 -1.30 8.28
CA VAL A 13 -3.54 0.10 8.53
C VAL A 13 -4.11 0.72 7.26
N VAL A 14 -3.42 0.59 6.14
CA VAL A 14 -3.83 1.13 4.83
C VAL A 14 -5.17 0.54 4.37
N PHE A 15 -5.36 -0.76 4.49
CA PHE A 15 -6.59 -1.46 4.12
C PHE A 15 -7.80 -1.06 4.97
N SER A 16 -7.57 -0.46 6.15
CA SER A 16 -8.66 0.06 6.98
C SER A 16 -9.09 1.47 6.63
N TRP A 17 -8.35 2.19 5.78
CA TRP A 17 -8.72 3.53 5.37
C TRP A 17 -9.86 3.50 4.35
N SER A 18 -10.81 4.42 4.54
CA SER A 18 -11.78 4.75 3.51
C SER A 18 -11.17 5.69 2.45
N LEU A 19 -11.83 5.84 1.30
CA LEU A 19 -11.42 6.84 0.32
C LEU A 19 -11.54 8.27 0.87
N GLU A 20 -12.49 8.52 1.79
CA GLU A 20 -12.63 9.81 2.46
C GLU A 20 -11.44 10.10 3.38
N ASP A 21 -10.98 9.10 4.15
CA ASP A 21 -9.78 9.22 4.97
C ASP A 21 -8.54 9.52 4.12
N ILE A 22 -8.40 8.83 2.99
CA ILE A 22 -7.26 9.00 2.07
C ILE A 22 -7.30 10.40 1.43
N CYS A 23 -8.45 10.87 0.99
CA CYS A 23 -8.57 12.19 0.35
C CYS A 23 -8.54 13.36 1.36
N ASN A 24 -8.70 13.09 2.66
CA ASN A 24 -8.68 14.10 3.70
C ASN A 24 -7.24 14.51 4.06
N GLN A 25 -6.81 15.68 3.59
CA GLN A 25 -5.50 16.24 3.92
C GLN A 25 -5.29 16.50 5.42
N ASP A 26 -6.37 16.64 6.19
CA ASP A 26 -6.31 16.89 7.63
C ASP A 26 -6.37 15.58 8.46
N PHE A 27 -6.43 14.40 7.85
CA PHE A 27 -6.64 13.11 8.52
C PHE A 27 -5.66 12.84 9.68
N TYR A 28 -4.37 13.15 9.48
CA TYR A 28 -3.33 13.03 10.52
C TYR A 28 -2.81 14.37 11.06
N LYS A 29 -3.42 15.51 10.72
CA LYS A 29 -2.93 16.85 11.07
C LYS A 29 -2.60 17.06 12.55
N ASN A 30 -3.44 16.53 13.43
CA ASN A 30 -3.26 16.66 14.88
C ASN A 30 -2.38 15.56 15.49
N LYS A 31 -1.95 14.58 14.68
CA LYS A 31 -1.10 13.45 15.09
C LYS A 31 0.33 13.59 14.56
N VAL A 32 0.51 14.25 13.42
CA VAL A 32 1.83 14.63 12.88
C VAL A 32 2.32 15.87 13.65
N GLY A 33 3.09 15.62 14.70
CA GLY A 33 3.78 16.65 15.45
C GLY A 33 5.11 17.04 14.81
N LYS A 34 5.70 18.16 15.28
CA LYS A 34 7.08 18.51 14.96
C LYS A 34 8.01 17.41 15.49
N ILE A 35 8.87 16.87 14.62
CA ILE A 35 9.88 15.89 15.04
C ILE A 35 10.83 16.57 16.06
N PRO A 36 10.99 16.00 17.26
CA PRO A 36 11.89 16.53 18.28
C PRO A 36 13.35 16.60 17.80
N GLY A 37 14.09 17.60 18.25
CA GLY A 37 15.54 17.68 17.99
C GLY A 37 16.36 16.69 18.83
N THR A 38 15.78 16.18 19.93
CA THR A 38 16.37 15.19 20.83
C THR A 38 15.31 14.18 21.25
N PHE A 39 15.73 12.97 21.59
CA PHE A 39 14.83 11.87 21.94
C PHE A 39 15.15 11.34 23.32
N GLN A 40 14.13 10.97 24.09
CA GLN A 40 14.29 10.47 25.47
C GLN A 40 14.66 8.99 25.51
N SER A 41 14.27 8.23 24.48
CA SER A 41 14.54 6.80 24.35
C SER A 41 14.52 6.41 22.87
N ALA A 42 15.00 5.21 22.53
CA ALA A 42 14.91 4.69 21.17
C ALA A 42 13.44 4.49 20.76
N GLU A 43 12.59 4.09 21.70
CA GLU A 43 11.14 3.94 21.51
C GLU A 43 10.49 5.31 21.21
N HIS A 44 10.88 6.37 21.93
CA HIS A 44 10.42 7.73 21.64
C HIS A 44 10.86 8.20 20.25
N TYR A 45 12.07 7.83 19.82
CA TYR A 45 12.53 8.08 18.45
C TYR A 45 11.66 7.37 17.42
N PHE A 46 11.50 6.05 17.50
CA PHE A 46 10.71 5.30 16.53
C PHE A 46 9.24 5.75 16.49
N ALA A 47 8.62 5.97 17.66
CA ALA A 47 7.25 6.44 17.76
C ALA A 47 7.03 7.81 17.08
N SER A 48 8.06 8.66 17.07
CA SER A 48 7.99 9.98 16.43
C SER A 48 7.84 9.92 14.90
N PHE A 49 8.18 8.80 14.26
CA PHE A 49 8.11 8.63 12.81
C PHE A 49 6.90 7.82 12.34
N VAL A 50 6.11 7.23 13.24
CA VAL A 50 4.93 6.43 12.87
C VAL A 50 3.89 7.28 12.14
N TYR A 51 3.44 8.40 12.72
CA TYR A 51 2.46 9.27 12.05
C TYR A 51 2.99 9.98 10.81
N PRO A 52 4.25 10.49 10.77
CA PRO A 52 4.85 10.96 9.53
C PRO A 52 4.83 9.93 8.39
N LEU A 53 5.15 8.67 8.67
CA LEU A 53 5.10 7.60 7.67
C LEU A 53 3.67 7.32 7.19
N LEU A 54 2.70 7.29 8.11
CA LEU A 54 1.29 7.09 7.75
C LEU A 54 0.76 8.25 6.89
N GLU A 55 1.12 9.49 7.24
CA GLU A 55 0.71 10.67 6.47
C GLU A 55 1.37 10.72 5.09
N GLU A 56 2.65 10.39 4.98
CA GLU A 56 3.34 10.24 3.68
C GLU A 56 2.66 9.18 2.82
N THR A 57 2.36 8.01 3.38
CA THR A 57 1.69 6.92 2.68
C THR A 57 0.28 7.33 2.21
N ARG A 58 -0.48 8.01 3.08
CA ARG A 58 -1.81 8.56 2.76
C ARG A 58 -1.72 9.58 1.62
N ALA A 59 -0.78 10.51 1.68
CA ALA A 59 -0.59 11.54 0.66
C ALA A 59 -0.22 10.94 -0.71
N GLN A 60 0.68 9.95 -0.73
CA GLN A 60 1.03 9.22 -1.95
C GLN A 60 -0.17 8.48 -2.56
N LEU A 61 -0.98 7.82 -1.71
CA LEU A 61 -2.23 7.17 -2.14
C LEU A 61 -3.25 8.18 -2.68
N SER A 62 -3.42 9.31 -2.01
CA SER A 62 -4.30 10.39 -2.46
C SER A 62 -3.90 10.88 -3.84
N LEU A 63 -2.61 11.05 -4.09
CA LEU A 63 -2.09 11.44 -5.40
C LEU A 63 -2.32 10.34 -6.45
N GLY A 64 -2.12 9.07 -6.09
CA GLY A 64 -2.42 7.94 -6.97
C GLY A 64 -3.89 7.90 -7.40
N LEU A 65 -4.81 8.16 -6.47
CA LEU A 65 -6.24 8.27 -6.75
C LEU A 65 -6.59 9.50 -7.60
N GLU A 66 -5.95 10.64 -7.35
CA GLU A 66 -6.13 11.86 -8.17
C GLU A 66 -5.71 11.63 -9.62
N LEU A 67 -4.65 10.85 -9.84
CA LEU A 67 -4.09 10.55 -11.15
C LEU A 67 -4.61 9.24 -11.77
N ILE A 68 -5.65 8.63 -11.21
CA ILE A 68 -6.09 7.28 -11.59
C ILE A 68 -6.43 7.14 -13.07
N SER A 69 -7.00 8.18 -13.69
CA SER A 69 -7.40 8.16 -15.11
C SER A 69 -6.20 8.04 -16.06
N ARG A 70 -5.01 8.38 -15.56
CA ARG A 70 -3.73 8.27 -16.26
C ARG A 70 -2.87 7.13 -15.73
N ALA A 71 -3.28 6.48 -14.64
CA ALA A 71 -2.54 5.38 -14.05
C ALA A 71 -2.50 4.18 -14.99
N PRO A 72 -1.47 3.32 -14.88
CA PRO A 72 -1.51 2.00 -15.48
C PRO A 72 -2.74 1.23 -15.01
N PHE A 73 -3.46 0.62 -15.95
CA PHE A 73 -4.65 -0.17 -15.66
C PHE A 73 -4.79 -1.37 -16.58
N ALA A 74 -5.52 -2.39 -16.14
CA ALA A 74 -5.80 -3.60 -16.89
C ALA A 74 -7.23 -4.10 -16.64
N GLU A 75 -7.74 -4.93 -17.53
CA GLU A 75 -9.02 -5.64 -17.36
C GLU A 75 -8.78 -6.98 -16.66
N LEU A 76 -9.66 -7.28 -15.70
CA LEU A 76 -9.62 -8.54 -14.96
C LEU A 76 -10.22 -9.66 -15.82
N ILE A 77 -9.43 -10.68 -16.09
CA ILE A 77 -9.88 -11.91 -16.75
C ILE A 77 -10.43 -12.88 -15.71
N CYS A 78 -9.67 -13.15 -14.65
CA CYS A 78 -10.10 -14.01 -13.54
C CYS A 78 -9.59 -13.51 -12.18
N ILE A 79 -10.35 -13.84 -11.13
CA ILE A 79 -9.96 -13.63 -9.75
C ILE A 79 -10.47 -14.80 -8.91
N ASP A 80 -9.54 -15.64 -8.47
CA ASP A 80 -9.83 -16.91 -7.81
C ASP A 80 -9.28 -16.90 -6.40
N LYS A 81 -10.14 -17.14 -5.40
CA LYS A 81 -9.73 -17.19 -3.99
C LYS A 81 -8.74 -18.35 -3.80
N VAL A 82 -7.64 -18.09 -3.10
CA VAL A 82 -6.69 -19.14 -2.72
C VAL A 82 -7.26 -19.85 -1.49
N GLU A 83 -7.40 -21.17 -1.56
CA GLU A 83 -7.81 -22.00 -0.43
C GLU A 83 -6.67 -22.10 0.60
N THR A 84 -6.55 -21.09 1.45
CA THR A 84 -5.54 -21.00 2.53
C THR A 84 -6.16 -20.47 3.82
N ASP A 85 -5.50 -20.74 4.96
CA ASP A 85 -5.84 -20.15 6.27
C ASP A 85 -5.63 -18.61 6.30
N GLU A 86 -4.94 -18.05 5.31
CA GLU A 86 -4.75 -16.61 5.17
C GLU A 86 -6.00 -15.94 4.60
N GLU A 87 -6.58 -15.02 5.38
CA GLU A 87 -7.74 -14.24 4.98
C GLU A 87 -7.42 -13.40 3.73
N LEU A 88 -8.22 -13.59 2.66
CA LEU A 88 -8.31 -12.72 1.48
C LEU A 88 -7.14 -12.74 0.49
N LEU A 89 -6.50 -13.89 0.31
CA LEU A 89 -5.60 -14.11 -0.82
C LEU A 89 -6.34 -14.58 -2.09
N TYR A 90 -5.96 -14.01 -3.23
CA TYR A 90 -6.53 -14.33 -4.54
C TYR A 90 -5.44 -14.47 -5.59
N ASN A 91 -5.59 -15.43 -6.50
CA ASN A 91 -4.89 -15.44 -7.79
C ASN A 91 -5.65 -14.53 -8.74
N VAL A 92 -4.94 -13.64 -9.41
CA VAL A 92 -5.52 -12.67 -10.34
C VAL A 92 -4.84 -12.84 -11.69
N ARG A 93 -5.66 -12.89 -12.73
CA ARG A 93 -5.23 -12.81 -14.12
C ARG A 93 -5.81 -11.57 -14.77
N VAL A 94 -4.95 -10.79 -15.40
CA VAL A 94 -5.36 -9.67 -16.23
C VAL A 94 -4.97 -9.89 -17.67
N ASP A 95 -5.56 -9.10 -18.56
CA ASP A 95 -5.11 -8.95 -19.93
C ASP A 95 -3.74 -8.24 -19.95
N TYR A 96 -3.61 -7.14 -20.69
CA TYR A 96 -2.40 -6.35 -20.74
C TYR A 96 -2.60 -5.00 -20.04
N TRP A 97 -1.52 -4.51 -19.43
CA TRP A 97 -1.50 -3.17 -18.85
C TRP A 97 -1.55 -2.09 -19.94
N ARG A 98 -2.52 -1.19 -19.83
CA ARG A 98 -2.66 0.05 -20.59
C ARG A 98 -1.98 1.19 -19.82
N ASN A 99 -1.73 2.31 -20.48
CA ASN A 99 -1.09 3.51 -19.87
C ASN A 99 0.24 3.23 -19.14
N ARG A 100 1.03 2.28 -19.65
CA ARG A 100 2.28 1.83 -19.00
C ARG A 100 3.36 2.91 -18.89
N SER A 101 3.29 3.94 -19.74
CA SER A 101 4.28 5.01 -19.84
C SER A 101 3.85 6.31 -19.13
N ALA A 102 2.98 6.23 -18.13
CA ALA A 102 2.51 7.38 -17.36
C ALA A 102 3.61 7.94 -16.42
N GLY A 103 4.67 8.53 -16.97
CA GLY A 103 5.74 9.17 -16.21
C GLY A 103 7.09 9.27 -16.93
N ARG A 104 8.07 9.94 -16.31
CA ARG A 104 9.43 10.18 -16.83
C ARG A 104 10.36 8.94 -16.80
N CYS A 105 9.85 7.76 -16.50
CA CYS A 105 10.65 6.52 -16.52
C CYS A 105 10.72 5.96 -17.94
N LEU A 106 11.93 5.52 -18.35
CA LEU A 106 12.16 4.95 -19.68
C LEU A 106 11.44 3.60 -19.88
N ASP A 107 11.17 2.86 -18.80
CA ASP A 107 10.58 1.53 -18.87
C ASP A 107 9.07 1.57 -18.64
N PRO A 108 8.28 0.87 -19.48
CA PRO A 108 6.85 0.74 -19.28
C PRO A 108 6.56 -0.02 -17.98
N TYR A 109 5.58 0.45 -17.21
CA TYR A 109 5.14 -0.17 -15.96
C TYR A 109 4.96 -1.69 -16.10
N ARG A 110 5.41 -2.43 -15.09
CA ARG A 110 5.19 -3.86 -14.90
C ARG A 110 4.80 -4.09 -13.45
N THR A 111 3.92 -5.05 -13.23
CA THR A 111 3.52 -5.45 -11.88
C THR A 111 4.71 -6.03 -11.13
N VAL A 112 4.91 -5.58 -9.90
CA VAL A 112 5.91 -6.10 -8.98
C VAL A 112 5.31 -6.33 -7.59
N PRO A 113 5.88 -7.23 -6.78
CA PRO A 113 5.50 -7.34 -5.38
C PRO A 113 5.60 -5.99 -4.64
N GLY A 114 4.61 -5.70 -3.81
CA GLY A 114 4.46 -4.42 -3.13
C GLY A 114 3.68 -3.36 -3.92
N ASP A 115 3.24 -3.65 -5.14
CA ASP A 115 2.31 -2.77 -5.83
C ASP A 115 0.95 -2.81 -5.12
N LEU A 116 0.50 -1.62 -4.70
CA LEU A 116 -0.82 -1.40 -4.16
C LEU A 116 -1.72 -0.93 -5.30
N VAL A 117 -2.75 -1.71 -5.56
CA VAL A 117 -3.69 -1.50 -6.67
C VAL A 117 -5.11 -1.34 -6.12
N ILE A 118 -5.99 -0.79 -6.96
CA ILE A 118 -7.43 -0.71 -6.67
C ILE A 118 -8.21 -1.46 -7.73
N PHE A 119 -9.11 -2.33 -7.27
CA PHE A 119 -10.12 -2.96 -8.09
C PHE A 119 -11.35 -2.07 -8.23
N ALA A 120 -11.96 -2.09 -9.41
CA ALA A 120 -13.19 -1.37 -9.71
C ALA A 120 -14.11 -2.20 -10.62
N ASP A 121 -15.42 -2.05 -10.45
CA ASP A 121 -16.45 -2.66 -11.30
C ASP A 121 -16.59 -2.02 -12.69
N ALA A 122 -16.19 -0.75 -12.81
CA ALA A 122 -16.27 0.03 -14.03
C ALA A 122 -14.96 0.76 -14.31
N LYS A 123 -14.79 1.16 -15.57
CA LYS A 123 -13.63 1.95 -15.99
C LYS A 123 -13.66 3.32 -15.30
N LEU A 124 -12.51 3.77 -14.79
CA LEU A 124 -12.34 5.06 -14.13
C LEU A 124 -11.68 6.02 -15.11
N GLU A 125 -12.49 6.81 -15.82
CA GLU A 125 -11.99 7.72 -16.86
C GLU A 125 -11.79 9.15 -16.32
N THR A 126 -12.45 9.51 -15.22
CA THR A 126 -12.42 10.85 -14.64
C THR A 126 -12.22 10.84 -13.13
N PHE A 127 -11.74 11.95 -12.55
CA PHE A 127 -11.70 12.14 -11.09
C PHE A 127 -13.10 12.09 -10.47
N SER A 128 -14.15 12.46 -11.21
CA SER A 128 -15.54 12.30 -10.79
C SER A 128 -15.92 10.82 -10.63
N ASP A 129 -15.35 9.91 -11.42
CA ASP A 129 -15.55 8.47 -11.23
C ASP A 129 -14.95 7.98 -9.90
N VAL A 130 -13.84 8.59 -9.46
CA VAL A 130 -13.19 8.31 -8.16
C VAL A 130 -14.06 8.77 -7.01
N GLN A 131 -14.64 9.98 -7.10
CA GLN A 131 -15.61 10.46 -6.11
C GLN A 131 -16.89 9.61 -6.09
N CYS A 132 -17.27 9.02 -7.23
CA CYS A 132 -18.36 8.07 -7.33
C CYS A 132 -18.01 6.64 -6.89
N LEU A 133 -16.75 6.33 -6.53
CA LEU A 133 -16.39 5.03 -5.96
C LEU A 133 -17.15 4.74 -4.66
N GLY A 134 -17.64 5.75 -3.94
CA GLY A 134 -18.55 5.56 -2.82
C GLY A 134 -19.89 4.90 -3.18
N ARG A 135 -20.28 4.88 -4.46
CA ARG A 135 -21.49 4.22 -4.99
C ARG A 135 -21.20 2.96 -5.81
N LYS A 136 -19.92 2.70 -6.10
CA LYS A 136 -19.44 1.58 -6.92
C LYS A 136 -18.71 0.58 -6.03
N THR A 137 -18.52 -0.62 -6.55
CA THR A 137 -17.81 -1.67 -5.82
C THR A 137 -16.32 -1.62 -6.15
N TRP A 138 -15.50 -1.35 -5.13
CA TRP A 138 -14.05 -1.27 -5.22
C TRP A 138 -13.39 -2.00 -4.07
N ALA A 139 -12.12 -2.37 -4.18
CA ALA A 139 -11.30 -2.87 -3.07
C ALA A 139 -9.82 -2.57 -3.31
N PHE A 140 -9.06 -2.36 -2.23
CA PHE A 140 -7.60 -2.34 -2.35
C PHE A 140 -7.09 -3.76 -2.46
N ALA A 141 -6.01 -3.92 -3.21
CA ALA A 141 -5.29 -5.17 -3.29
C ALA A 141 -3.79 -4.90 -3.30
N LEU A 142 -3.03 -5.70 -2.55
CA LEU A 142 -1.58 -5.67 -2.51
C LEU A 142 -1.05 -6.84 -3.31
N VAL A 143 -0.22 -6.59 -4.31
CA VAL A 143 0.49 -7.64 -5.04
C VAL A 143 1.54 -8.25 -4.12
N THR A 144 1.41 -9.55 -3.84
CA THR A 144 2.33 -10.28 -2.96
C THR A 144 3.35 -11.09 -3.74
N GLU A 145 2.95 -11.66 -4.87
CA GLU A 145 3.79 -12.50 -5.72
C GLU A 145 3.44 -12.30 -7.20
N VAL A 146 4.44 -12.31 -8.07
CA VAL A 146 4.26 -12.28 -9.53
C VAL A 146 4.81 -13.57 -10.11
N ARG A 147 3.99 -14.29 -10.90
CA ARG A 147 4.44 -15.50 -11.58
C ARG A 147 4.99 -15.11 -12.95
N GLU A 148 6.30 -14.95 -13.06
CA GLU A 148 6.96 -14.56 -14.32
C GLU A 148 6.92 -15.65 -15.42
N ASN A 149 6.53 -16.89 -15.08
CA ASN A 149 6.71 -18.06 -15.95
C ASN A 149 5.41 -18.67 -16.53
N GLU A 150 4.24 -18.06 -16.27
CA GLU A 150 2.98 -18.46 -16.91
C GLU A 150 2.66 -17.48 -18.05
N ILE A 151 3.60 -17.36 -18.99
CA ILE A 151 3.24 -16.84 -20.31
C ILE A 151 2.41 -17.96 -20.96
N GLU A 152 1.09 -17.91 -20.80
CA GLU A 152 0.21 -18.68 -21.69
C GLU A 152 0.51 -18.26 -23.14
N ASP A 153 0.31 -19.20 -24.06
CA ASP A 153 0.72 -19.25 -25.49
C ASP A 153 0.49 -17.98 -26.35
N ASP A 154 -0.14 -16.93 -25.79
CA ASP A 154 -0.42 -15.64 -26.43
C ASP A 154 0.48 -14.46 -26.00
N GLY A 155 1.32 -14.59 -24.95
CA GLY A 155 2.26 -13.52 -24.57
C GLY A 155 1.66 -12.28 -23.91
N THR A 156 0.35 -12.24 -23.65
CA THR A 156 -0.36 -10.99 -23.32
C THR A 156 -1.04 -10.96 -21.95
N THR A 157 -1.22 -12.09 -21.28
CA THR A 157 -1.86 -12.14 -19.96
C THR A 157 -0.82 -12.15 -18.84
N VAL A 158 -1.17 -11.58 -17.68
CA VAL A 158 -0.28 -11.50 -16.52
C VAL A 158 -0.99 -12.09 -15.30
N CYS A 159 -0.34 -13.07 -14.65
CA CYS A 159 -0.82 -13.72 -13.44
C CYS A 159 0.00 -13.31 -12.21
N PHE A 160 -0.68 -12.93 -11.14
CA PHE A 160 -0.06 -12.61 -9.85
C PHE A 160 -1.00 -12.93 -8.69
N LYS A 161 -0.45 -13.02 -7.49
CA LYS A 161 -1.23 -13.15 -6.26
C LYS A 161 -1.41 -11.79 -5.62
N VAL A 162 -2.60 -11.58 -5.08
CA VAL A 162 -2.92 -10.38 -4.31
C VAL A 162 -3.56 -10.71 -2.96
N ARG A 163 -3.29 -9.86 -1.98
CA ARG A 163 -4.05 -9.76 -0.73
C ARG A 163 -5.07 -8.64 -0.85
N VAL A 164 -6.34 -8.90 -0.63
CA VAL A 164 -7.44 -7.93 -0.85
C VAL A 164 -7.93 -7.36 0.48
N SER A 165 -8.38 -6.10 0.49
CA SER A 165 -8.76 -5.39 1.72
C SER A 165 -10.13 -5.76 2.29
N LYS A 166 -11.01 -6.37 1.50
CA LYS A 166 -12.35 -6.79 1.92
C LYS A 166 -12.90 -7.89 1.03
N GLU A 167 -13.77 -8.72 1.59
CA GLU A 167 -14.42 -9.80 0.86
C GLU A 167 -15.30 -9.32 -0.28
N THR A 168 -15.26 -10.08 -1.36
CA THR A 168 -16.30 -10.07 -2.38
C THR A 168 -17.55 -10.68 -1.75
N ALA A 169 -18.57 -9.87 -1.46
CA ALA A 169 -19.88 -10.39 -1.09
C ALA A 169 -20.32 -11.45 -2.12
N GLU A 170 -20.57 -12.67 -1.67
CA GLU A 170 -21.03 -13.78 -2.50
C GLU A 170 -22.35 -13.40 -3.18
N GLY A 171 -22.30 -13.24 -4.50
CA GLY A 171 -23.44 -12.83 -5.29
C GLY A 171 -23.19 -13.14 -6.76
N ASP A 172 -23.73 -14.28 -7.19
CA ASP A 172 -24.10 -14.57 -8.58
C ASP A 172 -22.93 -14.72 -9.59
N GLY A 173 -21.92 -15.52 -9.26
CA GLY A 173 -21.02 -16.19 -10.23
C GLY A 173 -20.21 -15.32 -11.21
N LYS A 174 -20.28 -13.99 -11.11
CA LYS A 174 -19.56 -13.02 -11.94
C LYS A 174 -18.57 -12.25 -11.08
N ASN A 175 -17.38 -12.00 -11.64
CA ASN A 175 -16.38 -11.15 -11.02
C ASN A 175 -17.00 -9.77 -10.74
N LYS A 176 -17.04 -9.39 -9.45
CA LYS A 176 -17.54 -8.09 -8.98
C LYS A 176 -16.69 -6.92 -9.50
N TRP A 177 -15.44 -7.20 -9.82
CA TRP A 177 -14.50 -6.22 -10.34
C TRP A 177 -14.12 -6.55 -11.77
N THR A 178 -14.08 -5.52 -12.62
CA THR A 178 -13.79 -5.64 -14.04
C THR A 178 -12.43 -5.04 -14.38
N PHE A 179 -11.96 -4.07 -13.57
CA PHE A 179 -10.73 -3.33 -13.82
C PHE A 179 -9.84 -3.30 -12.58
N MET A 180 -8.55 -3.16 -12.83
CA MET A 180 -7.52 -2.96 -11.82
C MET A 180 -6.62 -1.79 -12.21
N TYR A 181 -6.30 -0.92 -11.25
CA TYR A 181 -5.47 0.27 -11.46
C TYR A 181 -4.30 0.28 -10.47
N PHE A 182 -3.11 0.63 -10.95
CA PHE A 182 -1.95 0.89 -10.09
C PHE A 182 -2.13 2.21 -9.33
N LEU A 183 -1.77 2.21 -8.04
CA LEU A 183 -1.74 3.42 -7.21
C LEU A 183 -0.31 3.81 -6.86
N ILE A 184 0.34 2.97 -6.05
CA ILE A 184 1.69 3.20 -5.53
C ILE A 184 2.41 1.86 -5.34
N ASN A 185 3.74 1.89 -5.20
CA ASN A 185 4.50 0.76 -4.67
C ASN A 185 4.81 1.03 -3.18
N ILE A 186 4.26 0.21 -2.29
CA ILE A 186 4.30 0.43 -0.83
C ILE A 186 5.54 -0.19 -0.16
N THR A 187 6.39 -0.90 -0.91
CA THR A 187 7.55 -1.64 -0.36
C THR A 187 8.46 -0.76 0.50
N THR A 188 8.70 0.48 0.10
CA THR A 188 9.51 1.41 0.90
C THR A 188 8.81 1.74 2.23
N GLY A 189 7.51 2.00 2.20
CA GLY A 189 6.70 2.24 3.39
C GLY A 189 6.73 1.05 4.34
N GLU A 190 6.56 -0.18 3.82
CA GLU A 190 6.63 -1.40 4.62
C GLU A 190 8.01 -1.62 5.25
N ARG A 191 9.09 -1.38 4.50
CA ARG A 191 10.45 -1.47 5.04
C ARG A 191 10.66 -0.49 6.20
N ILE A 192 10.19 0.74 6.07
CA ILE A 192 10.27 1.73 7.15
C ILE A 192 9.39 1.30 8.33
N TRP A 193 8.15 0.89 8.08
CA TRP A 193 7.24 0.41 9.13
C TRP A 193 7.84 -0.73 9.95
N ASN A 194 8.45 -1.71 9.27
CA ASN A 194 9.13 -2.82 9.90
C ASN A 194 10.28 -2.33 10.78
N VAL A 195 11.12 -1.39 10.31
CA VAL A 195 12.20 -0.82 11.12
C VAL A 195 11.66 -0.08 12.35
N LEU A 196 10.55 0.65 12.24
CA LEU A 196 9.93 1.36 13.36
C LEU A 196 9.38 0.42 14.45
N HIS A 197 9.04 -0.83 14.10
CA HIS A 197 8.39 -1.79 15.00
C HIS A 197 9.24 -3.04 15.31
N MET A 198 10.42 -3.17 14.72
CA MET A 198 11.36 -4.25 15.01
C MET A 198 12.28 -3.90 16.18
N SER A 199 12.52 -4.90 17.04
CA SER A 199 13.60 -4.87 18.03
C SER A 199 14.95 -5.16 17.35
N GLY A 200 15.39 -4.24 16.48
CA GLY A 200 16.70 -4.31 15.84
C GLY A 200 17.87 -4.10 16.81
N ASN A 201 19.10 -4.03 16.28
CA ASN A 201 20.29 -3.74 17.10
C ASN A 201 20.29 -2.27 17.59
N LEU A 202 19.66 -2.05 18.75
CA LEU A 202 19.53 -0.74 19.38
C LEU A 202 20.86 -0.09 19.77
N ASN A 203 22.00 -0.80 19.68
CA ASN A 203 23.29 -0.26 20.09
C ASN A 203 23.72 0.93 19.23
N ILE A 204 23.51 0.87 17.91
CA ILE A 204 23.85 1.99 17.00
C ILE A 204 22.93 3.17 17.28
N ILE A 205 21.64 2.91 17.46
CA ILE A 205 20.63 3.94 17.73
C ILE A 205 20.92 4.63 19.06
N LYS A 206 21.28 3.87 20.08
CA LYS A 206 21.68 4.43 21.37
C LYS A 206 22.93 5.29 21.24
N GLN A 207 23.90 4.88 20.43
CA GLN A 207 25.10 5.69 20.17
C GLN A 207 24.76 6.99 19.43
N VAL A 208 23.91 6.96 18.39
CA VAL A 208 23.58 8.16 17.59
C VAL A 208 22.64 9.11 18.34
N LEU A 209 21.66 8.59 19.08
CA LEU A 209 20.65 9.41 19.75
C LEU A 209 21.10 9.95 21.11
N PHE A 210 21.98 9.24 21.81
CA PHE A 210 22.45 9.60 23.16
C PHE A 210 23.95 9.88 23.20
N THR A 211 24.58 10.29 22.09
CA THR A 211 25.95 10.81 22.15
C THR A 211 25.98 12.02 23.08
N ASP A 212 26.60 11.79 24.21
CA ASP A 212 26.62 12.60 25.42
C ASP A 212 26.99 14.06 25.15
N SER A 213 26.18 14.95 25.72
CA SER A 213 26.35 16.40 25.86
C SER A 213 27.51 16.76 26.79
N LYS A 214 28.70 16.19 26.56
CA LYS A 214 29.95 16.53 27.27
C LYS A 214 30.82 17.52 26.50
N VAL A 215 30.21 18.60 26.02
CA VAL A 215 30.97 19.83 25.76
C VAL A 215 30.51 20.85 26.79
N SER A 216 31.06 20.73 28.00
CA SER A 216 31.09 21.85 28.92
C SER A 216 32.07 22.86 28.31
N ILE A 217 31.55 23.85 27.60
CA ILE A 217 32.31 25.05 27.27
C ILE A 217 32.43 25.81 28.59
N THR A 218 33.51 25.55 29.33
CA THR A 218 33.91 26.43 30.42
C THR A 218 34.49 27.69 29.78
N LEU A 219 33.78 28.81 29.91
CA LEU A 219 34.28 30.16 29.65
C LEU A 219 35.26 30.57 30.75
#